data_AF-A0AAX3U1W8-F1
#
_entry.id   AF-A0AAX3U1W8-F1
#
_cell.length_a   1.000
_cell.length_b   1.000
_cell.length_c   1.000
_cell.angle_alpha   90.00
_cell.angle_beta   90.00
_cell.angle_gamma   90.00
#
_symmetry.space_group_name_H-M   'P 1'
#
loop_
_entity.id
_entity.type
_entity.pdbx_description
1 polymer ?
#
loop_
_entity_poly.entity_id
_entity_poly.type
_entity_poly.pdbx_seq_one_letter_code
_entity_poly.pdbx_strand_id
1 'polypeptide(L)'
;MKLYKLTFCIASALLCTSTIAAESITLKQYQSLLPTKNGRVDYSLKLADQTTVNYHCNIKAEGDKLVLNPATCYQRTINWKQNYPNKVYLSLLNSDSNRKILEHKLWAMAFAHASMQSMVQIQYGLKKENGTFDLDKPFATGESFGEYFRRNMGPNYYVSKALQESTLGDDLPYMEMGKGDDDGVLQVEYPGSAWAELQGAAEGGFPSVFAAMNPEKIISSNNGPARNILGSAITSAYYNASAIAINTGSFSWQQNEAEQNESGNRIHEFLQGAKDPDALAMILSFMYNRGPYAAKSQPLKNEATFQHCMNVTEDLENDWSCFIKKNDFGSRYIRQIPDVSRQLSESDKNYNASLTWNDLRGYIELLKNYGFYSNQEIQKITTAVRKVFEDKQVNNKIKYTQHFGKVLEAVFTSVPVRTFGEQGNAGNVDASKFIPVYVDKSVASDSMYMVARKSDGAILMNGWATPNSHTMLPLDASMVTLSYRGLDCTSKFNNVFAETKDNFTPRNEPTIQITLAPTNSNCNIYETEYKEPEAAIKGVWNEFTAYPTAGTVVADPFNNLEYRNKWWINAGEAAPHDHIGWELVN
;
A
#
# COMPACT_ATOMS: atom_id res chain seq x y z
N MET A 1 60.69 -14.87 -0.86
CA MET A 1 60.47 -14.43 -2.26
C MET A 1 59.44 -15.38 -2.87
N LYS A 2 58.28 -14.83 -3.32
CA LYS A 2 57.39 -15.23 -4.44
C LYS A 2 57.37 -16.73 -4.87
N LEU A 3 56.29 -17.43 -5.20
CA LEU A 3 54.88 -17.12 -5.50
C LEU A 3 54.16 -18.50 -5.73
N TYR A 4 52.95 -18.68 -5.18
CA TYR A 4 51.72 -19.19 -5.85
C TYR A 4 51.41 -20.68 -6.14
N LYS A 5 50.08 -20.94 -6.04
CA LYS A 5 49.21 -22.05 -6.52
C LYS A 5 49.23 -23.30 -5.62
N LEU A 6 48.11 -23.90 -5.19
CA LEU A 6 46.76 -23.97 -5.76
C LEU A 6 45.80 -24.46 -4.65
N THR A 7 44.77 -23.70 -4.28
CA THR A 7 43.56 -24.28 -3.66
C THR A 7 42.38 -23.35 -3.96
N PHE A 8 41.60 -23.72 -4.96
CA PHE A 8 40.35 -23.08 -5.34
C PHE A 8 39.31 -24.19 -5.58
N CYS A 9 38.06 -23.87 -5.24
CA CYS A 9 36.82 -24.60 -5.52
C CYS A 9 36.57 -25.89 -4.73
N ILE A 10 35.71 -25.80 -3.70
CA ILE A 10 34.31 -26.27 -3.71
C ILE A 10 33.80 -26.08 -2.26
N ALA A 11 33.18 -24.93 -1.99
CA ALA A 11 32.35 -24.72 -0.79
C ALA A 11 31.26 -23.68 -1.09
N SER A 12 30.72 -23.73 -2.31
CA SER A 12 29.70 -22.79 -2.82
C SER A 12 28.41 -23.49 -3.25
N ALA A 13 28.23 -24.76 -2.90
CA ALA A 13 27.06 -25.54 -3.28
C ALA A 13 26.58 -26.35 -2.08
N LEU A 14 26.00 -25.67 -1.09
CA LEU A 14 25.10 -26.21 -0.05
C LEU A 14 24.55 -25.06 0.80
N LEU A 15 23.97 -24.07 0.13
CA LEU A 15 22.95 -23.19 0.68
C LEU A 15 21.80 -23.28 -0.31
N CYS A 16 20.91 -24.26 -0.10
CA CYS A 16 19.61 -24.25 -0.75
C CYS A 16 18.97 -22.89 -0.44
N THR A 17 18.76 -22.11 -1.50
CA THR A 17 18.18 -20.78 -1.46
C THR A 17 16.73 -20.88 -1.04
N SER A 18 16.44 -20.62 0.24
CA SER A 18 15.16 -20.05 0.62
C SER A 18 15.09 -18.65 0.00
N THR A 19 14.17 -18.44 -0.94
CA THR A 19 13.86 -17.13 -1.52
C THR A 19 13.57 -16.15 -0.38
N ILE A 20 14.49 -15.23 -0.11
CA ILE A 20 14.41 -14.32 1.02
C ILE A 20 13.36 -13.26 0.72
N ALA A 21 12.34 -13.24 1.57
CA ALA A 21 11.30 -12.22 1.70
C ALA A 21 11.88 -10.90 2.27
N ALA A 22 12.92 -10.35 1.63
CA ALA A 22 13.39 -8.98 1.79
C ALA A 22 14.61 -8.73 0.88
N GLU A 23 14.76 -7.52 0.34
CA GLU A 23 15.91 -7.12 -0.47
C GLU A 23 16.83 -6.16 0.29
N SER A 24 18.12 -6.47 0.37
CA SER A 24 19.09 -5.52 0.95
C SER A 24 19.52 -4.51 -0.10
N ILE A 25 19.21 -3.24 0.11
CA ILE A 25 19.69 -2.16 -0.76
C ILE A 25 21.07 -1.67 -0.31
N THR A 26 21.94 -1.42 -1.29
CA THR A 26 23.24 -0.80 -1.03
C THR A 26 23.11 0.69 -0.77
N LEU A 27 24.14 1.27 -0.15
CA LEU A 27 24.24 2.72 0.01
C LEU A 27 24.11 3.48 -1.32
N LYS A 28 24.71 2.95 -2.40
CA LYS A 28 24.65 3.57 -3.73
C LYS A 28 23.24 3.54 -4.30
N GLN A 29 22.54 2.42 -4.15
CA GLN A 29 21.13 2.28 -4.57
C GLN A 29 20.19 3.21 -3.81
N TYR A 30 20.42 3.46 -2.51
CA TYR A 30 19.65 4.45 -1.76
C TYR A 30 19.96 5.88 -2.24
N GLN A 31 21.23 6.18 -2.46
CA GLN A 31 21.68 7.51 -2.89
C GLN A 31 21.19 7.89 -4.29
N SER A 32 20.98 6.94 -5.20
CA SER A 32 20.40 7.19 -6.51
C SER A 32 18.92 7.56 -6.47
N LEU A 33 18.22 7.28 -5.36
CA LEU A 33 16.82 7.71 -5.17
C LEU A 33 16.72 9.17 -4.76
N LEU A 34 17.79 9.76 -4.25
CA LEU A 34 17.78 11.11 -3.73
C LEU A 34 18.14 12.11 -4.84
N PRO A 35 17.52 13.29 -4.87
CA PRO A 35 17.91 14.34 -5.79
C PRO A 35 19.32 14.83 -5.48
N THR A 36 19.87 15.52 -6.46
CA THR A 36 21.20 16.10 -6.35
C THR A 36 21.14 17.62 -6.38
N LYS A 37 22.04 18.25 -5.62
CA LYS A 37 22.25 19.69 -5.64
C LYS A 37 23.72 19.96 -5.83
N ASN A 38 24.07 20.67 -6.90
CA ASN A 38 25.47 20.95 -7.28
C ASN A 38 26.32 19.67 -7.39
N GLY A 39 25.77 18.62 -8.02
CA GLY A 39 26.46 17.34 -8.22
C GLY A 39 26.65 16.49 -6.96
N ARG A 40 25.99 16.82 -5.85
CA ARG A 40 26.03 16.04 -4.60
C ARG A 40 24.64 15.63 -4.18
N VAL A 41 24.52 14.45 -3.57
CA VAL A 41 23.26 13.98 -2.99
C VAL A 41 22.73 14.99 -1.98
N ASP A 42 21.48 15.41 -2.16
CA ASP A 42 20.82 16.37 -1.28
C ASP A 42 19.96 15.65 -0.24
N TYR A 43 20.47 15.57 1.00
CA TYR A 43 19.75 15.01 2.15
C TYR A 43 18.78 15.98 2.82
N SER A 44 18.61 17.18 2.26
CA SER A 44 17.75 18.17 2.90
C SER A 44 16.29 17.74 2.88
N LEU A 45 15.64 17.86 4.04
CA LEU A 45 14.21 17.58 4.22
C LEU A 45 13.46 18.89 4.29
N LYS A 46 12.64 19.15 3.25
CA LYS A 46 11.73 20.29 3.23
C LYS A 46 10.40 19.89 3.85
N LEU A 47 10.08 20.56 4.95
CA LEU A 47 8.80 20.47 5.64
C LEU A 47 8.37 21.91 5.89
N ALA A 48 7.21 22.31 5.40
CA ALA A 48 6.71 23.67 5.54
C ALA A 48 6.50 24.04 7.02
N ASP A 49 6.74 25.30 7.36
CA ASP A 49 6.48 25.87 8.67
C ASP A 49 6.00 27.31 8.50
N GLN A 50 5.36 27.86 9.52
CA GLN A 50 4.84 29.23 9.54
C GLN A 50 4.10 29.65 8.25
N THR A 51 3.28 28.75 7.70
CA THR A 51 2.61 28.92 6.40
C THR A 51 1.13 28.59 6.51
N THR A 52 0.28 29.38 5.88
CA THR A 52 -1.16 29.12 5.81
C THR A 52 -1.51 28.46 4.50
N VAL A 53 -2.31 27.39 4.57
CA VAL A 53 -2.80 26.67 3.39
C VAL A 53 -4.31 26.60 3.37
N ASN A 54 -4.85 26.53 2.16
CA ASN A 54 -6.28 26.29 1.92
C ASN A 54 -6.49 24.78 1.67
N TYR A 55 -7.36 24.15 2.45
CA TYR A 55 -7.66 22.70 2.38
C TYR A 55 -9.16 22.43 2.58
N HIS A 56 -9.65 21.21 2.35
CA HIS A 56 -11.08 20.86 2.37
C HIS A 56 -11.98 21.74 1.47
N CYS A 57 -11.44 22.21 0.35
CA CYS A 57 -12.18 23.05 -0.59
C CYS A 57 -13.29 22.27 -1.31
N ASN A 58 -14.48 22.85 -1.47
CA ASN A 58 -15.43 22.32 -2.45
C ASN A 58 -14.88 22.51 -3.87
N ILE A 59 -15.37 21.72 -4.82
CA ILE A 59 -15.08 21.91 -6.25
C ILE A 59 -16.22 22.66 -6.92
N LYS A 60 -15.88 23.50 -7.91
CA LYS A 60 -16.84 24.19 -8.79
C LYS A 60 -16.48 23.94 -10.23
N ALA A 61 -17.48 24.05 -11.11
CA ALA A 61 -17.26 24.06 -12.54
C ALA A 61 -16.77 25.44 -12.99
N GLU A 62 -15.73 25.47 -13.80
CA GLU A 62 -15.24 26.65 -14.53
C GLU A 62 -15.05 26.25 -16.00
N GLY A 63 -16.04 26.57 -16.83
CA GLY A 63 -16.10 26.08 -18.20
C GLY A 63 -16.22 24.56 -18.24
N ASP A 64 -15.27 23.91 -18.92
CA ASP A 64 -15.15 22.46 -19.01
C ASP A 64 -14.33 21.84 -17.88
N LYS A 65 -13.72 22.65 -16.99
CA LYS A 65 -12.89 22.19 -15.87
C LYS A 65 -13.66 22.13 -14.54
N LEU A 66 -13.22 21.25 -13.65
CA LEU A 66 -13.55 21.28 -12.23
C LEU A 66 -12.32 21.79 -11.47
N VAL A 67 -12.51 22.87 -10.71
CA VAL A 67 -11.44 23.49 -9.94
C VAL A 67 -11.81 23.58 -8.47
N LEU A 68 -10.82 23.66 -7.60
CA LEU A 68 -11.05 23.97 -6.18
C LEU A 68 -11.65 25.37 -6.06
N ASN A 69 -12.65 25.52 -5.20
CA ASN A 69 -13.30 26.80 -4.92
C ASN A 69 -12.66 27.45 -3.69
N PRO A 70 -11.79 28.47 -3.84
CA PRO A 70 -11.05 29.07 -2.72
C PRO A 70 -11.96 29.65 -1.65
N ALA A 71 -13.14 30.14 -2.02
CA ALA A 71 -14.11 30.73 -1.11
C ALA A 71 -14.75 29.71 -0.14
N THR A 72 -14.57 28.42 -0.38
CA THR A 72 -15.13 27.34 0.46
C THR A 72 -14.09 26.58 1.26
N CYS A 73 -12.80 26.91 1.07
CA CYS A 73 -11.72 26.21 1.74
C CYS A 73 -11.69 26.52 3.23
N TYR A 74 -11.32 25.52 4.02
CA TYR A 74 -10.78 25.75 5.34
C TYR A 74 -9.36 26.28 5.23
N GLN A 75 -8.95 27.07 6.23
CA GLN A 75 -7.61 27.62 6.31
C GLN A 75 -6.90 27.09 7.54
N ARG A 76 -5.67 26.60 7.36
CA ARG A 76 -4.83 26.15 8.46
C ARG A 76 -3.44 26.77 8.36
N THR A 77 -3.02 27.43 9.43
CA THR A 77 -1.61 27.81 9.60
C THR A 77 -0.85 26.62 10.18
N ILE A 78 0.14 26.16 9.44
CA ILE A 78 1.13 25.17 9.86
C ILE A 78 2.26 25.91 10.56
N ASN A 79 2.33 25.79 11.89
CA ASN A 79 3.44 26.30 12.71
C ASN A 79 3.79 25.25 13.77
N TRP A 80 4.64 24.29 13.42
CA TRP A 80 4.83 23.06 14.18
C TRP A 80 5.17 23.30 15.65
N LYS A 81 6.08 24.25 15.93
CA LYS A 81 6.49 24.57 17.30
C LYS A 81 5.41 25.25 18.10
N GLN A 82 4.56 26.06 17.47
CA GLN A 82 3.45 26.73 18.13
C GLN A 82 2.24 25.80 18.31
N ASN A 83 1.92 24.98 17.30
CA ASN A 83 0.79 24.07 17.33
C ASN A 83 1.03 22.88 18.27
N TYR A 84 2.27 22.35 18.32
CA TYR A 84 2.61 21.14 19.08
C TYR A 84 3.84 21.33 19.98
N PRO A 85 3.84 22.29 20.93
CA PRO A 85 5.00 22.65 21.75
C PRO A 85 5.32 21.63 22.86
N ASN A 86 4.39 20.74 23.16
CA ASN A 86 4.42 19.91 24.37
C ASN A 86 5.31 18.68 24.21
N LYS A 87 5.77 18.16 25.35
CA LYS A 87 6.42 16.84 25.41
C LYS A 87 5.35 15.77 25.57
N VAL A 88 5.38 14.75 24.72
CA VAL A 88 4.50 13.57 24.79
C VAL A 88 5.27 12.36 25.28
N TYR A 89 4.62 11.49 26.06
CA TYR A 89 5.16 10.20 26.47
C TYR A 89 5.13 9.21 25.31
N LEU A 90 6.15 8.38 25.18
CA LEU A 90 6.28 7.42 24.08
C LEU A 90 5.57 6.07 24.33
N SER A 91 4.63 6.02 25.28
CA SER A 91 3.82 4.83 25.52
C SER A 91 2.88 4.56 24.35
N LEU A 92 2.72 3.28 24.02
CA LEU A 92 1.69 2.78 23.10
C LEU A 92 0.73 1.89 23.88
N LEU A 93 -0.42 1.57 23.26
CA LEU A 93 -1.31 0.53 23.78
C LEU A 93 -0.50 -0.76 24.09
N ASN A 94 -0.61 -1.22 25.34
CA ASN A 94 0.11 -2.39 25.87
C ASN A 94 1.65 -2.31 25.77
N SER A 95 2.24 -1.11 25.71
CA SER A 95 3.70 -0.93 25.70
C SER A 95 4.10 0.40 26.33
N ASP A 96 4.40 0.38 27.62
CA ASP A 96 4.76 1.58 28.38
C ASP A 96 6.16 2.12 28.05
N SER A 97 6.30 3.45 28.05
CA SER A 97 7.59 4.13 27.97
C SER A 97 7.64 5.37 28.86
N ASN A 98 8.72 5.50 29.61
CA ASN A 98 9.02 6.70 30.39
C ASN A 98 9.75 7.78 29.57
N ARG A 99 10.03 7.52 28.28
CA ARG A 99 10.66 8.52 27.41
C ARG A 99 9.66 9.58 26.98
N LYS A 100 10.19 10.77 26.71
CA LYS A 100 9.43 11.88 26.15
C LYS A 100 10.14 12.50 24.96
N ILE A 101 9.35 12.99 24.01
CA ILE A 101 9.83 13.81 22.90
C ILE A 101 8.93 15.04 22.75
N LEU A 102 9.48 16.13 22.22
CA LEU A 102 8.63 17.24 21.77
C LEU A 102 7.79 16.78 20.59
N GLU A 103 6.47 16.95 20.69
CA GLU A 103 5.49 16.44 19.73
C GLU A 103 5.80 16.90 18.31
N HIS A 104 6.08 18.19 18.11
CA HIS A 104 6.43 18.75 16.80
C HIS A 104 7.65 18.08 16.14
N LYS A 105 8.60 17.52 16.91
CA LYS A 105 9.72 16.75 16.34
C LYS A 105 9.27 15.39 15.85
N LEU A 106 8.33 14.75 16.54
CA LEU A 106 7.81 13.45 16.16
C LEU A 106 7.02 13.54 14.85
N TRP A 107 6.17 14.56 14.70
CA TRP A 107 5.50 14.87 13.42
C TRP A 107 6.51 15.01 12.26
N ALA A 108 7.54 15.83 12.44
CA ALA A 108 8.54 16.06 11.41
C ALA A 108 9.33 14.79 11.04
N MET A 109 9.68 13.95 12.03
CA MET A 109 10.38 12.69 11.78
C MET A 109 9.46 11.65 11.12
N ALA A 110 8.18 11.59 11.50
CA ALA A 110 7.20 10.68 10.93
C ALA A 110 6.97 10.94 9.44
N PHE A 111 6.73 12.18 9.05
CA PHE A 111 6.52 12.53 7.63
C PHE A 111 7.76 12.35 6.77
N ALA A 112 8.95 12.65 7.32
CA ALA A 112 10.20 12.36 6.62
C ALA A 112 10.45 10.86 6.46
N HIS A 113 10.16 10.05 7.49
CA HIS A 113 10.25 8.60 7.40
C HIS A 113 9.32 8.07 6.32
N ALA A 114 8.04 8.45 6.36
CA ALA A 114 7.04 7.97 5.42
C ALA A 114 7.40 8.30 3.96
N SER A 115 7.85 9.54 3.71
CA SER A 115 8.36 9.96 2.40
C SER A 115 9.51 9.09 1.89
N MET A 116 10.55 8.90 2.70
CA MET A 116 11.69 8.08 2.28
C MET A 116 11.34 6.59 2.19
N GLN A 117 10.45 6.10 3.05
CA GLN A 117 9.99 4.72 3.01
C GLN A 117 9.18 4.44 1.75
N SER A 118 8.22 5.29 1.38
CA SER A 118 7.47 5.09 0.14
C SER A 118 8.40 5.11 -1.07
N MET A 119 9.36 6.03 -1.13
CA MET A 119 10.34 6.08 -2.21
C MET A 119 11.18 4.79 -2.31
N VAL A 120 11.70 4.29 -1.18
CA VAL A 120 12.47 3.03 -1.13
C VAL A 120 11.59 1.84 -1.49
N GLN A 121 10.38 1.75 -0.94
CA GLN A 121 9.50 0.62 -1.15
C GLN A 121 8.92 0.56 -2.55
N ILE A 122 8.56 1.71 -3.12
CA ILE A 122 8.10 1.78 -4.50
C ILE A 122 9.22 1.38 -5.46
N GLN A 123 10.48 1.78 -5.20
CA GLN A 123 11.57 1.41 -6.10
C GLN A 123 12.03 -0.04 -5.92
N TYR A 124 12.27 -0.50 -4.69
CA TYR A 124 12.94 -1.78 -4.43
C TYR A 124 12.09 -2.80 -3.66
N GLY A 125 10.91 -2.40 -3.20
CA GLY A 125 9.99 -3.28 -2.46
C GLY A 125 9.01 -4.05 -3.34
N LEU A 126 8.97 -3.85 -4.66
CA LEU A 126 7.89 -4.36 -5.52
C LEU A 126 8.25 -5.61 -6.33
N LYS A 127 9.35 -6.30 -5.96
CA LYS A 127 9.88 -7.50 -6.62
C LYS A 127 10.15 -7.32 -8.13
N LYS A 128 10.63 -6.13 -8.51
CA LYS A 128 11.05 -5.82 -9.88
C LYS A 128 12.56 -5.95 -10.01
N GLU A 129 13.01 -6.64 -11.05
CA GLU A 129 14.43 -6.77 -11.35
C GLU A 129 15.03 -5.37 -11.60
N ASN A 130 16.07 -4.99 -10.84
CA ASN A 130 16.69 -3.66 -10.86
C ASN A 130 15.82 -2.49 -10.32
N GLY A 131 14.63 -2.80 -9.79
CA GLY A 131 13.67 -1.85 -9.25
C GLY A 131 12.61 -1.38 -10.25
N THR A 132 11.61 -0.67 -9.75
CA THR A 132 10.37 -0.36 -10.47
C THR A 132 10.52 0.71 -11.55
N PHE A 133 11.32 1.75 -11.32
CA PHE A 133 11.58 2.83 -12.27
C PHE A 133 13.00 2.72 -12.83
N ASP A 134 13.18 3.14 -14.08
CA ASP A 134 14.51 3.26 -14.70
C ASP A 134 15.20 4.52 -14.17
N LEU A 135 16.13 4.36 -13.22
CA LEU A 135 16.82 5.48 -12.58
C LEU A 135 17.82 6.21 -13.50
N ASP A 136 18.18 5.61 -14.64
CA ASP A 136 19.08 6.24 -15.62
C ASP A 136 18.33 7.15 -16.61
N LYS A 137 17.00 7.06 -16.63
CA LYS A 137 16.13 7.91 -17.45
C LYS A 137 15.43 8.98 -16.61
N PRO A 138 15.41 10.25 -17.06
CA PRO A 138 14.57 11.26 -16.42
C PRO A 138 13.09 10.93 -16.63
N PHE A 139 12.25 11.52 -15.79
CA PHE A 139 10.81 11.57 -16.02
C PHE A 139 10.52 12.45 -17.25
N ALA A 140 9.35 12.30 -17.87
CA ALA A 140 8.97 13.11 -19.03
C ALA A 140 8.88 14.62 -18.74
N THR A 141 8.79 15.01 -17.46
CA THR A 141 8.91 16.39 -16.99
C THR A 141 10.36 16.93 -17.05
N GLY A 142 11.33 16.07 -17.34
CA GLY A 142 12.77 16.36 -17.32
C GLY A 142 13.42 16.19 -15.94
N GLU A 143 12.65 15.91 -14.90
CA GLU A 143 13.15 15.72 -13.54
C GLU A 143 13.88 14.38 -13.38
N SER A 144 14.93 14.36 -12.56
CA SER A 144 15.48 13.09 -12.06
C SER A 144 14.49 12.41 -11.11
N PHE A 145 14.64 11.09 -10.91
CA PHE A 145 13.79 10.33 -9.99
C PHE A 145 13.63 11.00 -8.62
N GLY A 146 14.75 11.41 -8.01
CA GLY A 146 14.72 12.02 -6.69
C GLY A 146 14.08 13.41 -6.64
N GLU A 147 14.12 14.18 -7.73
CA GLU A 147 13.44 15.48 -7.82
C GLU A 147 11.93 15.27 -7.96
N TYR A 148 11.54 14.40 -8.89
CA TYR A 148 10.15 14.06 -9.16
C TYR A 148 9.44 13.48 -7.93
N PHE A 149 10.05 12.50 -7.25
CA PHE A 149 9.49 11.91 -6.02
C PHE A 149 9.47 12.91 -4.87
N ARG A 150 10.47 13.78 -4.74
CA ARG A 150 10.47 14.79 -3.67
C ARG A 150 9.36 15.82 -3.84
N ARG A 151 9.05 16.20 -5.08
CA ARG A 151 7.92 17.10 -5.38
C ARG A 151 6.58 16.46 -5.08
N ASN A 152 6.38 15.23 -5.53
CA ASN A 152 5.09 14.54 -5.42
C ASN A 152 4.84 13.85 -4.07
N MET A 153 5.88 13.33 -3.43
CA MET A 153 5.80 12.47 -2.23
C MET A 153 6.79 12.87 -1.15
N GLY A 154 7.20 14.15 -1.10
CA GLY A 154 8.01 14.71 -0.01
C GLY A 154 7.27 14.73 1.35
N PRO A 155 7.90 15.19 2.44
CA PRO A 155 7.24 15.31 3.74
C PRO A 155 5.92 16.11 3.70
N ASN A 156 5.84 17.15 2.87
CA ASN A 156 4.65 17.96 2.69
C ASN A 156 3.45 17.21 2.07
N TYR A 157 3.68 16.15 1.27
CA TYR A 157 2.60 15.30 0.77
C TYR A 157 1.86 14.61 1.92
N TYR A 158 2.58 14.14 2.95
CA TYR A 158 1.95 13.53 4.12
C TYR A 158 1.29 14.54 5.04
N VAL A 159 1.77 15.79 5.10
CA VAL A 159 1.06 16.89 5.79
C VAL A 159 -0.25 17.19 5.07
N SER A 160 -0.18 17.33 3.74
CA SER A 160 -1.34 17.56 2.89
C SER A 160 -2.40 16.46 3.08
N LYS A 161 -1.96 15.20 3.05
CA LYS A 161 -2.81 14.04 3.34
C LYS A 161 -3.39 14.09 4.76
N ALA A 162 -2.57 14.31 5.79
CA ALA A 162 -3.07 14.39 7.17
C ALA A 162 -4.07 15.53 7.40
N LEU A 163 -3.91 16.66 6.70
CA LEU A 163 -4.91 17.73 6.69
C LEU A 163 -6.21 17.28 6.04
N GLN A 164 -6.11 16.60 4.90
CA GLN A 164 -7.27 16.13 4.14
C GLN A 164 -8.05 15.02 4.85
N GLU A 165 -7.35 14.15 5.57
CA GLU A 165 -7.95 12.97 6.19
C GLU A 165 -8.50 13.27 7.59
N SER A 166 -7.85 14.16 8.35
CA SER A 166 -8.23 14.40 9.75
C SER A 166 -7.85 15.78 10.30
N THR A 167 -7.60 16.77 9.45
CA THR A 167 -7.14 18.09 9.92
C THR A 167 -5.90 17.98 10.85
N LEU A 168 -4.95 17.09 10.54
CA LEU A 168 -3.81 16.71 11.41
C LEU A 168 -4.22 16.06 12.74
N GLY A 169 -5.31 15.31 12.71
CA GLY A 169 -5.95 14.64 13.84
C GLY A 169 -6.68 15.58 14.81
N ASP A 170 -7.02 16.80 14.39
CA ASP A 170 -7.78 17.75 15.23
C ASP A 170 -9.29 17.45 15.23
N ASP A 171 -9.80 16.73 14.23
CA ASP A 171 -11.20 16.32 14.13
C ASP A 171 -11.45 14.87 14.60
N LEU A 172 -10.39 14.15 15.01
CA LEU A 172 -10.49 12.80 15.55
C LEU A 172 -11.03 12.82 16.99
N PRO A 173 -11.85 11.83 17.38
CA PRO A 173 -12.39 11.74 18.73
C PRO A 173 -11.26 11.50 19.74
N TYR A 174 -11.24 12.31 20.79
CA TYR A 174 -10.35 12.07 21.93
C TYR A 174 -10.98 11.07 22.89
N MET A 175 -10.31 9.93 23.08
CA MET A 175 -10.70 8.84 23.97
C MET A 175 -9.53 8.43 24.86
N GLU A 176 -9.82 7.75 25.97
CA GLU A 176 -8.77 7.09 26.75
C GLU A 176 -8.12 5.97 25.92
N MET A 177 -6.82 5.75 26.13
CA MET A 177 -6.07 4.66 25.48
C MET A 177 -6.78 3.30 25.70
N GLY A 178 -6.98 2.55 24.62
CA GLY A 178 -7.71 1.27 24.60
C GLY A 178 -9.23 1.39 24.70
N LYS A 179 -9.79 2.61 24.61
CA LYS A 179 -11.25 2.86 24.63
C LYS A 179 -11.77 3.56 23.38
N GLY A 180 -10.98 3.63 22.30
CA GLY A 180 -11.38 4.22 21.03
C GLY A 180 -10.70 3.53 19.86
N ASP A 181 -11.51 3.20 18.84
CA ASP A 181 -11.05 2.69 17.56
C ASP A 181 -11.25 3.79 16.51
N ASP A 182 -10.16 4.20 15.89
CA ASP A 182 -10.14 5.17 14.80
C ASP A 182 -9.02 4.81 13.82
N ASP A 183 -9.17 5.25 12.58
CA ASP A 183 -8.24 4.94 11.47
C ASP A 183 -6.94 5.77 11.52
N GLY A 184 -6.72 6.53 12.60
CA GLY A 184 -5.57 7.37 12.82
C GLY A 184 -5.56 8.65 11.97
N VAL A 185 -4.49 9.43 12.13
CA VAL A 185 -4.34 10.73 11.46
C VAL A 185 -4.41 10.63 9.93
N LEU A 186 -3.90 9.55 9.33
CA LEU A 186 -3.93 9.35 7.89
C LEU A 186 -5.11 8.51 7.41
N GLN A 187 -6.04 8.12 8.30
CA GLN A 187 -7.25 7.35 7.98
C GLN A 187 -6.95 6.09 7.15
N VAL A 188 -6.05 5.23 7.66
CA VAL A 188 -5.87 3.88 7.06
C VAL A 188 -6.92 2.96 7.66
N GLU A 189 -7.96 2.63 6.90
CA GLU A 189 -9.15 1.89 7.38
C GLU A 189 -8.82 0.60 8.15
N TYR A 190 -9.33 0.48 9.38
CA TYR A 190 -9.34 -0.74 10.20
C TYR A 190 -10.54 -0.81 11.17
N PRO A 191 -11.23 -1.98 11.32
CA PRO A 191 -11.14 -3.13 10.44
C PRO A 191 -11.67 -2.75 9.06
N GLY A 192 -10.87 -3.00 8.03
CA GLY A 192 -11.16 -2.44 6.72
C GLY A 192 -10.26 -2.99 5.63
N SER A 193 -10.57 -2.57 4.41
CA SER A 193 -9.92 -3.03 3.20
C SER A 193 -8.43 -2.67 3.17
N ALA A 194 -8.07 -1.48 3.67
CA ALA A 194 -6.71 -0.97 3.60
C ALA A 194 -5.73 -1.72 4.51
N TRP A 195 -6.09 -1.99 5.77
CA TRP A 195 -5.24 -2.79 6.64
C TRP A 195 -5.20 -4.26 6.20
N ALA A 196 -6.34 -4.83 5.77
CA ALA A 196 -6.40 -6.20 5.29
C ALA A 196 -5.52 -6.42 4.03
N GLU A 197 -5.50 -5.47 3.11
CA GLU A 197 -4.58 -5.44 1.97
C GLU A 197 -3.13 -5.56 2.45
N LEU A 198 -2.71 -4.73 3.41
CA LEU A 198 -1.35 -4.78 3.98
C LEU A 198 -1.02 -6.12 4.64
N GLN A 199 -2.01 -6.82 5.19
CA GLN A 199 -1.88 -8.15 5.79
C GLN A 199 -1.85 -9.29 4.77
N GLY A 200 -1.92 -9.00 3.47
CA GLY A 200 -1.76 -9.98 2.41
C GLY A 200 -3.05 -10.55 1.82
N ALA A 201 -4.17 -9.82 1.96
CA ALA A 201 -5.36 -10.13 1.19
C ALA A 201 -5.02 -10.21 -0.32
N ALA A 202 -5.57 -11.19 -1.02
CA ALA A 202 -5.37 -11.41 -2.46
C ALA A 202 -3.89 -11.57 -2.91
N GLU A 203 -3.04 -12.19 -2.08
CA GLU A 203 -1.58 -12.34 -2.30
C GLU A 203 -0.78 -11.02 -2.31
N GLY A 204 -1.43 -9.91 -1.95
CA GLY A 204 -0.87 -8.56 -2.00
C GLY A 204 -0.14 -8.15 -0.72
N GLY A 205 -0.02 -6.84 -0.51
CA GLY A 205 0.47 -6.27 0.74
C GLY A 205 1.91 -6.59 1.15
N PHE A 206 2.15 -6.41 2.46
CA PHE A 206 3.43 -6.63 3.14
C PHE A 206 3.20 -7.48 4.40
N PRO A 207 2.67 -8.71 4.27
CA PRO A 207 2.24 -9.53 5.40
C PRO A 207 3.39 -9.91 6.35
N SER A 208 4.64 -9.96 5.87
CA SER A 208 5.83 -10.14 6.72
C SER A 208 5.99 -9.05 7.78
N VAL A 209 5.39 -7.89 7.55
CA VAL A 209 5.31 -6.76 8.48
C VAL A 209 3.98 -6.79 9.22
N PHE A 210 2.86 -6.80 8.49
CA PHE A 210 1.56 -6.44 9.07
C PHE A 210 0.73 -7.62 9.61
N ALA A 211 1.01 -8.87 9.23
CA ALA A 211 0.14 -10.00 9.59
C ALA A 211 -0.02 -10.18 11.10
N ALA A 212 1.07 -9.97 11.86
CA ALA A 212 1.08 -10.13 13.32
C ALA A 212 0.89 -8.79 14.09
N MET A 213 0.69 -7.68 13.38
CA MET A 213 0.54 -6.37 14.01
C MET A 213 -0.88 -6.15 14.51
N ASN A 214 -1.02 -5.50 15.66
CA ASN A 214 -2.30 -4.99 16.12
C ASN A 214 -2.54 -3.56 15.57
N PRO A 215 -3.36 -3.37 14.53
CA PRO A 215 -3.67 -2.05 13.97
C PRO A 215 -4.11 -1.02 14.99
N GLU A 216 -4.95 -1.39 15.96
CA GLU A 216 -5.41 -0.47 17.01
C GLU A 216 -4.20 0.12 17.79
N LYS A 217 -3.14 -0.67 18.00
CA LYS A 217 -1.89 -0.17 18.59
C LYS A 217 -1.09 0.72 17.63
N ILE A 218 -1.12 0.42 16.32
CA ILE A 218 -0.25 1.07 15.33
C ILE A 218 -0.81 2.39 14.81
N ILE A 219 -2.11 2.47 14.53
CA ILE A 219 -2.70 3.58 13.80
C ILE A 219 -3.68 4.42 14.62
N SER A 220 -4.47 3.82 15.52
CA SER A 220 -5.48 4.57 16.27
C SER A 220 -4.83 5.73 17.03
N SER A 221 -5.41 6.91 16.87
CA SER A 221 -4.87 8.18 17.34
C SER A 221 -4.76 8.24 18.85
N ASN A 222 -5.60 7.49 19.57
CA ASN A 222 -5.67 7.45 21.02
C ASN A 222 -4.64 6.50 21.66
N ASN A 223 -3.97 5.68 20.85
CA ASN A 223 -3.17 4.55 21.32
C ASN A 223 -1.65 4.74 21.18
N GLY A 224 -1.20 5.99 21.03
CA GLY A 224 0.21 6.33 21.00
C GLY A 224 0.52 7.82 21.09
N PRO A 225 1.82 8.20 21.11
CA PRO A 225 2.23 9.59 21.20
C PRO A 225 1.81 10.38 19.97
N ALA A 226 1.49 11.66 20.17
CA ALA A 226 1.27 12.60 19.08
C ALA A 226 0.21 12.08 18.08
N ARG A 227 -0.93 11.62 18.59
CA ARG A 227 -2.00 11.01 17.80
C ARG A 227 -1.52 9.80 16.98
N ASN A 228 -0.59 9.04 17.57
CA ASN A 228 0.04 7.86 16.98
C ASN A 228 0.69 8.07 15.61
N ILE A 229 1.14 9.30 15.31
CA ILE A 229 1.48 9.72 13.95
C ILE A 229 2.58 8.88 13.29
N LEU A 230 3.60 8.43 14.03
CA LEU A 230 4.70 7.68 13.43
C LEU A 230 4.21 6.33 12.88
N GLY A 231 3.37 5.62 13.62
CA GLY A 231 2.77 4.38 13.15
C GLY A 231 1.84 4.62 11.96
N SER A 232 0.93 5.59 12.07
CA SER A 232 0.02 5.97 10.98
C SER A 232 0.77 6.35 9.68
N ALA A 233 1.84 7.15 9.78
CA ALA A 233 2.65 7.59 8.64
C ALA A 233 3.40 6.44 7.95
N ILE A 234 3.98 5.53 8.72
CA ILE A 234 4.68 4.35 8.18
C ILE A 234 3.69 3.40 7.49
N THR A 235 2.53 3.13 8.12
CA THR A 235 1.47 2.32 7.51
C THR A 235 0.98 2.92 6.20
N SER A 236 0.71 4.23 6.17
CA SER A 236 0.30 4.94 4.97
C SER A 236 1.34 4.87 3.85
N ALA A 237 2.64 4.86 4.20
CA ALA A 237 3.71 4.69 3.22
C ALA A 237 3.77 3.28 2.61
N TYR A 238 3.53 2.24 3.41
CA TYR A 238 3.37 0.87 2.92
C TYR A 238 2.15 0.72 2.03
N TYR A 239 1.03 1.35 2.40
CA TYR A 239 -0.19 1.29 1.60
C TYR A 239 -0.02 1.96 0.23
N ASN A 240 0.67 3.11 0.16
CA ASN A 240 1.05 3.70 -1.13
C ASN A 240 1.89 2.73 -1.99
N ALA A 241 2.84 2.00 -1.38
CA ALA A 241 3.64 1.01 -2.09
C ALA A 241 2.78 -0.17 -2.56
N SER A 242 1.84 -0.67 -1.74
CA SER A 242 0.89 -1.73 -2.11
C SER A 242 0.04 -1.31 -3.30
N ALA A 243 -0.47 -0.08 -3.28
CA ALA A 243 -1.27 0.46 -4.39
C ALA A 243 -0.46 0.55 -5.69
N ILE A 244 0.80 0.97 -5.65
CA ILE A 244 1.66 0.94 -6.85
C ILE A 244 1.90 -0.51 -7.28
N ALA A 245 2.24 -1.42 -6.37
CA ALA A 245 2.52 -2.82 -6.65
C ALA A 245 1.40 -3.54 -7.43
N ILE A 246 0.16 -3.32 -7.00
CA ILE A 246 -1.06 -3.84 -7.65
C ILE A 246 -1.15 -3.43 -9.12
N ASN A 247 -0.63 -2.25 -9.46
CA ASN A 247 -0.70 -1.64 -10.79
C ASN A 247 0.65 -1.67 -11.53
N THR A 248 1.68 -2.32 -10.97
CA THR A 248 2.96 -2.58 -11.64
C THR A 248 3.10 -4.01 -12.13
N GLY A 249 2.06 -4.85 -12.00
CA GLY A 249 2.19 -6.26 -12.32
C GLY A 249 3.12 -6.97 -11.34
N SER A 250 3.03 -6.69 -10.02
CA SER A 250 3.91 -7.29 -9.01
C SER A 250 3.37 -8.61 -8.42
N PHE A 251 2.16 -9.00 -8.77
CA PHE A 251 1.62 -10.30 -8.39
C PHE A 251 2.33 -11.46 -9.11
N SER A 252 2.35 -12.62 -8.48
CA SER A 252 3.00 -13.85 -8.97
C SER A 252 2.50 -14.24 -10.37
N TRP A 253 1.19 -14.25 -10.57
CA TRP A 253 0.49 -14.61 -11.81
C TRP A 253 0.62 -13.55 -12.91
N GLN A 254 1.04 -12.33 -12.58
CA GLN A 254 1.23 -11.24 -13.53
C GLN A 254 2.65 -11.16 -14.09
N GLN A 255 3.60 -11.99 -13.65
CA GLN A 255 5.00 -11.91 -14.08
C GLN A 255 5.26 -12.39 -15.52
N ASN A 256 4.24 -12.86 -16.24
CA ASN A 256 4.39 -13.26 -17.64
C ASN A 256 4.34 -12.04 -18.59
N GLU A 257 4.93 -12.18 -19.78
CA GLU A 257 5.07 -11.07 -20.74
C GLU A 257 3.73 -10.44 -21.15
N ALA A 258 2.68 -11.23 -21.32
CA ALA A 258 1.37 -10.71 -21.72
C ALA A 258 0.78 -9.79 -20.64
N GLU A 259 0.78 -10.25 -19.39
CA GLU A 259 0.29 -9.49 -18.24
C GLU A 259 1.14 -8.24 -17.95
N GLN A 260 2.47 -8.33 -18.10
CA GLN A 260 3.35 -7.17 -17.95
C GLN A 260 3.10 -6.09 -19.01
N ASN A 261 2.62 -6.47 -20.20
CA ASN A 261 2.33 -5.53 -21.28
C ASN A 261 0.96 -4.84 -21.14
N GLU A 262 0.09 -5.32 -20.25
CA GLU A 262 -1.21 -4.68 -20.02
C GLU A 262 -1.04 -3.30 -19.37
N SER A 263 -1.76 -2.30 -19.88
CA SER A 263 -1.71 -0.92 -19.36
C SER A 263 -2.03 -0.85 -17.87
N GLY A 264 -2.94 -1.70 -17.38
CA GLY A 264 -3.31 -1.82 -15.96
C GLY A 264 -2.18 -2.29 -15.04
N ASN A 265 -1.10 -2.83 -15.59
CA ASN A 265 0.09 -3.30 -14.87
C ASN A 265 1.34 -2.45 -15.16
N ARG A 266 1.19 -1.33 -15.88
CA ARG A 266 2.28 -0.44 -16.33
C ARG A 266 2.23 0.95 -15.68
N ILE A 267 1.73 1.06 -14.45
CA ILE A 267 1.65 2.37 -13.75
C ILE A 267 3.02 3.05 -13.62
N HIS A 268 4.10 2.28 -13.49
CA HIS A 268 5.46 2.82 -13.39
C HIS A 268 5.88 3.51 -14.69
N GLU A 269 5.57 2.91 -15.85
CA GLU A 269 5.78 3.53 -17.15
C GLU A 269 4.89 4.76 -17.32
N PHE A 270 3.61 4.68 -16.91
CA PHE A 270 2.71 5.83 -16.93
C PHE A 270 3.32 7.00 -16.16
N LEU A 271 3.73 6.75 -14.92
CA LEU A 271 4.26 7.77 -14.03
C LEU A 271 5.59 8.35 -14.55
N GLN A 272 6.46 7.50 -15.10
CA GLN A 272 7.74 7.96 -15.66
C GLN A 272 7.57 8.74 -16.97
N GLY A 273 6.56 8.39 -17.77
CA GLY A 273 6.25 9.04 -19.04
C GLY A 273 5.25 10.20 -18.96
N ALA A 274 4.56 10.37 -17.84
CA ALA A 274 3.53 11.41 -17.69
C ALA A 274 4.13 12.81 -17.78
N LYS A 275 3.55 13.65 -18.64
CA LYS A 275 3.99 15.04 -18.82
C LYS A 275 3.44 15.97 -17.74
N ASP A 276 2.30 15.63 -17.14
CA ASP A 276 1.79 16.36 -16.00
C ASP A 276 2.73 16.14 -14.80
N PRO A 277 3.28 17.22 -14.22
CA PRO A 277 4.20 17.09 -13.11
C PRO A 277 3.54 16.39 -11.92
N ASP A 278 2.30 16.70 -11.56
CA ASP A 278 1.69 16.23 -10.31
C ASP A 278 1.06 14.82 -10.42
N ALA A 279 1.30 14.11 -11.54
CA ALA A 279 0.70 12.80 -11.84
C ALA A 279 0.87 11.76 -10.72
N LEU A 280 2.05 11.65 -10.09
CA LEU A 280 2.27 10.72 -8.99
C LEU A 280 1.42 11.05 -7.76
N ALA A 281 1.43 12.32 -7.32
CA ALA A 281 0.62 12.74 -6.19
C ALA A 281 -0.88 12.55 -6.49
N MET A 282 -1.32 12.90 -7.70
CA MET A 282 -2.70 12.72 -8.15
C MET A 282 -3.15 11.26 -8.11
N ILE A 283 -2.40 10.37 -8.75
CA ILE A 283 -2.77 8.95 -8.88
C ILE A 283 -2.76 8.26 -7.52
N LEU A 284 -1.75 8.53 -6.68
CA LEU A 284 -1.75 8.00 -5.32
C LEU A 284 -2.91 8.51 -4.48
N SER A 285 -3.25 9.79 -4.58
CA SER A 285 -4.41 10.36 -3.88
C SER A 285 -5.72 9.72 -4.33
N PHE A 286 -5.84 9.47 -5.63
CA PHE A 286 -7.00 8.81 -6.22
C PHE A 286 -7.11 7.36 -5.74
N MET A 287 -6.04 6.57 -5.82
CA MET A 287 -6.01 5.18 -5.33
C MET A 287 -6.15 5.10 -3.80
N TYR A 288 -5.69 6.11 -3.06
CA TYR A 288 -5.86 6.13 -1.63
C TYR A 288 -7.33 6.23 -1.23
N ASN A 289 -8.07 7.14 -1.86
CA ASN A 289 -9.48 7.36 -1.57
C ASN A 289 -10.42 6.30 -2.18
N ARG A 290 -10.09 5.79 -3.37
CA ARG A 290 -10.98 4.89 -4.13
C ARG A 290 -10.59 3.42 -4.06
N GLY A 291 -9.50 3.10 -3.38
CA GLY A 291 -8.92 1.78 -3.34
C GLY A 291 -7.81 1.58 -4.38
N PRO A 292 -6.91 0.63 -4.13
CA PRO A 292 -5.64 0.53 -4.85
C PRO A 292 -5.81 0.11 -6.32
N TYR A 293 -6.92 -0.51 -6.69
CA TYR A 293 -7.21 -0.95 -8.07
C TYR A 293 -7.81 0.16 -8.95
N ALA A 294 -8.17 1.31 -8.38
CA ALA A 294 -8.97 2.32 -9.07
C ALA A 294 -8.33 2.84 -10.37
N ALA A 295 -7.00 2.94 -10.42
CA ALA A 295 -6.27 3.42 -11.59
C ALA A 295 -6.48 2.53 -12.83
N LYS A 296 -6.69 1.21 -12.66
CA LYS A 296 -6.95 0.25 -13.76
C LYS A 296 -8.24 0.53 -14.52
N SER A 297 -9.18 1.25 -13.90
CA SER A 297 -10.47 1.58 -14.54
C SER A 297 -10.47 2.93 -15.26
N GLN A 298 -9.43 3.75 -15.07
CA GLN A 298 -9.39 5.13 -15.52
C GLN A 298 -8.07 5.43 -16.26
N PRO A 299 -7.02 6.05 -15.69
CA PRO A 299 -5.85 6.44 -16.47
C PRO A 299 -5.09 5.24 -17.06
N LEU A 300 -5.29 4.01 -16.54
CA LEU A 300 -4.63 2.79 -17.01
C LEU A 300 -5.57 1.81 -17.75
N LYS A 301 -6.79 2.24 -18.08
CA LYS A 301 -7.89 1.40 -18.56
C LYS A 301 -7.58 0.57 -19.81
N ASN A 302 -6.89 1.17 -20.78
CA ASN A 302 -6.43 0.54 -22.01
C ASN A 302 -5.28 1.38 -22.60
N GLU A 303 -4.59 0.86 -23.60
CA GLU A 303 -3.43 1.53 -24.19
C GLU A 303 -3.76 2.93 -24.77
N ALA A 304 -4.93 3.12 -25.38
CA ALA A 304 -5.32 4.41 -25.94
C ALA A 304 -5.52 5.48 -24.85
N THR A 305 -6.23 5.13 -23.77
CA THR A 305 -6.39 6.00 -22.60
C THR A 305 -5.05 6.24 -21.90
N PHE A 306 -4.26 5.19 -21.68
CA PHE A 306 -2.94 5.27 -21.08
C PHE A 306 -2.04 6.26 -21.81
N GLN A 307 -1.92 6.13 -23.14
CA GLN A 307 -1.09 7.01 -23.95
C GLN A 307 -1.63 8.44 -24.00
N HIS A 308 -2.95 8.61 -24.10
CA HIS A 308 -3.58 9.93 -24.05
C HIS A 308 -3.25 10.64 -22.73
N CYS A 309 -3.52 9.99 -21.61
CA CYS A 309 -3.35 10.55 -20.27
C CYS A 309 -1.89 10.83 -19.93
N MET A 310 -0.97 9.98 -20.35
CA MET A 310 0.46 10.21 -20.20
C MET A 310 0.94 11.47 -20.97
N ASN A 311 0.24 11.83 -22.05
CA ASN A 311 0.57 12.99 -22.89
C ASN A 311 -0.10 14.30 -22.46
N VAL A 312 -1.04 14.28 -21.51
CA VAL A 312 -1.61 15.50 -20.93
C VAL A 312 -0.52 16.24 -20.16
N THR A 313 -0.30 17.51 -20.49
CA THR A 313 0.82 18.30 -19.95
C THR A 313 0.46 19.03 -18.66
N GLU A 314 -0.81 19.37 -18.46
CA GLU A 314 -1.31 20.09 -17.29
C GLU A 314 -2.78 19.70 -17.05
N ASP A 315 -3.21 19.81 -15.80
CA ASP A 315 -4.57 19.53 -15.34
C ASP A 315 -5.04 18.12 -15.73
N LEU A 316 -4.18 17.10 -15.58
CA LEU A 316 -4.52 15.70 -15.88
C LEU A 316 -5.84 15.26 -15.22
N GLU A 317 -6.13 15.72 -14.01
CA GLU A 317 -7.36 15.44 -13.27
C GLU A 317 -8.64 16.05 -13.88
N ASN A 318 -8.48 16.98 -14.83
CA ASN A 318 -9.56 17.61 -15.59
C ASN A 318 -9.77 17.00 -16.98
N ASP A 319 -8.91 16.09 -17.44
CA ASP A 319 -9.13 15.38 -18.69
C ASP A 319 -10.19 14.28 -18.50
N TRP A 320 -11.30 14.40 -19.23
CA TRP A 320 -12.45 13.50 -19.15
C TRP A 320 -12.15 12.06 -19.62
N SER A 321 -11.12 11.89 -20.44
CA SER A 321 -10.67 10.56 -20.88
C SER A 321 -9.80 9.89 -19.81
N CYS A 322 -9.23 10.67 -18.89
CA CYS A 322 -8.33 10.21 -17.84
C CYS A 322 -9.01 9.99 -16.50
N PHE A 323 -9.87 10.93 -16.09
CA PHE A 323 -10.59 10.85 -14.82
C PHE A 323 -12.07 11.19 -15.00
N ILE A 324 -12.94 10.34 -14.44
CA ILE A 324 -14.38 10.58 -14.49
C ILE A 324 -14.73 11.72 -13.54
N LYS A 325 -15.36 12.78 -14.07
CA LYS A 325 -15.81 13.90 -13.24
C LYS A 325 -17.08 13.55 -12.48
N LYS A 326 -16.97 13.47 -11.16
CA LYS A 326 -18.12 13.47 -10.26
C LYS A 326 -17.94 14.60 -9.26
N ASN A 327 -19.02 15.27 -8.83
CA ASN A 327 -18.90 16.21 -7.72
C ASN A 327 -18.93 15.45 -6.39
N ASP A 328 -17.87 14.69 -6.12
CA ASP A 328 -17.78 13.79 -4.97
C ASP A 328 -16.42 13.89 -4.26
N PHE A 329 -16.29 13.17 -3.15
CA PHE A 329 -15.08 13.17 -2.33
C PHE A 329 -13.83 12.78 -3.15
N GLY A 330 -13.85 11.71 -3.92
CA GLY A 330 -12.67 11.29 -4.68
C GLY A 330 -12.21 12.30 -5.74
N SER A 331 -13.14 13.00 -6.38
CA SER A 331 -12.80 14.05 -7.36
C SER A 331 -12.21 15.30 -6.70
N ARG A 332 -12.47 15.50 -5.40
CA ARG A 332 -11.79 16.52 -4.59
C ARG A 332 -10.39 16.07 -4.20
N TYR A 333 -10.21 14.81 -3.77
CA TYR A 333 -8.93 14.28 -3.29
C TYR A 333 -7.81 14.41 -4.32
N ILE A 334 -8.07 14.04 -5.58
CA ILE A 334 -7.09 14.14 -6.67
C ILE A 334 -6.61 15.58 -6.91
N ARG A 335 -7.41 16.60 -6.56
CA ARG A 335 -7.05 18.02 -6.67
C ARG A 335 -6.42 18.57 -5.40
N GLN A 336 -6.99 18.24 -4.24
CA GLN A 336 -6.63 18.86 -2.96
C GLN A 336 -5.26 18.41 -2.45
N ILE A 337 -4.94 17.11 -2.53
CA ILE A 337 -3.66 16.64 -1.98
C ILE A 337 -2.47 17.24 -2.75
N PRO A 338 -2.43 17.21 -4.10
CA PRO A 338 -1.38 17.87 -4.85
C PRO A 338 -1.34 19.39 -4.63
N ASP A 339 -2.49 20.07 -4.64
CA ASP A 339 -2.56 21.53 -4.45
C ASP A 339 -2.02 21.97 -3.08
N VAL A 340 -2.45 21.33 -1.99
CA VAL A 340 -1.96 21.64 -0.65
C VAL A 340 -0.47 21.28 -0.53
N SER A 341 -0.03 20.15 -1.09
CA SER A 341 1.40 19.78 -1.10
C SER A 341 2.26 20.83 -1.80
N ARG A 342 1.77 21.39 -2.91
CA ARG A 342 2.41 22.50 -3.63
C ARG A 342 2.45 23.78 -2.80
N GLN A 343 1.32 24.24 -2.25
CA GLN A 343 1.25 25.41 -1.36
C GLN A 343 2.27 25.30 -0.21
N LEU A 344 2.39 24.11 0.40
CA LEU A 344 3.37 23.84 1.45
C LEU A 344 4.81 23.87 0.93
N SER A 345 5.06 23.31 -0.26
CA SER A 345 6.41 23.21 -0.84
C SER A 345 6.94 24.54 -1.38
N GLU A 346 6.05 25.47 -1.72
CA GLU A 346 6.35 26.86 -2.09
C GLU A 346 6.64 27.74 -0.88
N SER A 347 6.48 27.25 0.35
CA SER A 347 6.81 28.00 1.55
C SER A 347 8.29 28.37 1.63
N ASP A 348 8.55 29.67 1.81
CA ASP A 348 9.88 30.19 2.14
C ASP A 348 10.36 29.77 3.55
N LYS A 349 9.46 29.28 4.39
CA LYS A 349 9.72 28.94 5.79
C LYS A 349 9.70 27.43 5.94
N ASN A 350 10.89 26.89 6.23
CA ASN A 350 11.09 25.46 6.40
C ASN A 350 11.30 25.14 7.87
N TYR A 351 10.60 24.11 8.35
CA TYR A 351 10.73 23.60 9.70
C TYR A 351 12.17 23.15 9.95
N ASN A 352 12.72 23.62 11.07
CA ASN A 352 14.01 23.15 11.55
C ASN A 352 14.03 23.11 13.08
N ALA A 353 14.59 22.03 13.61
CA ALA A 353 14.81 21.84 15.04
C ALA A 353 16.09 21.04 15.29
N SER A 354 16.67 21.25 16.46
CA SER A 354 17.75 20.41 16.96
C SER A 354 17.21 19.07 17.44
N LEU A 355 17.80 17.98 16.96
CA LEU A 355 17.57 16.62 17.43
C LEU A 355 18.78 16.18 18.25
N THR A 356 18.52 15.70 19.45
CA THR A 356 19.50 15.09 20.35
C THR A 356 19.52 13.58 20.15
N TRP A 357 20.53 12.91 20.68
CA TRP A 357 20.52 11.44 20.72
C TRP A 357 19.29 10.87 21.44
N ASN A 358 18.77 11.57 22.46
CA ASN A 358 17.54 11.15 23.14
C ASN A 358 16.31 11.21 22.24
N ASP A 359 16.20 12.22 21.38
CA ASP A 359 15.12 12.30 20.39
C ASP A 359 15.22 11.12 19.40
N LEU A 360 16.42 10.83 18.88
CA LEU A 360 16.64 9.72 17.94
C LEU A 360 16.38 8.34 18.59
N ARG A 361 16.81 8.14 19.84
CA ARG A 361 16.48 6.92 20.58
C ARG A 361 14.99 6.76 20.81
N GLY A 362 14.27 7.84 21.11
CA GLY A 362 12.82 7.80 21.27
C GLY A 362 12.13 7.39 19.96
N TYR A 363 12.58 7.95 18.83
CA TYR A 363 12.11 7.55 17.51
C TYR A 363 12.40 6.06 17.20
N ILE A 364 13.61 5.57 17.45
CA ILE A 364 13.98 4.15 17.23
C ILE A 364 13.20 3.22 18.17
N GLU A 365 12.97 3.64 19.42
CA GLU A 365 12.16 2.89 20.38
C GLU A 365 10.72 2.74 19.90
N LEU A 366 10.12 3.77 19.31
CA LEU A 366 8.81 3.65 18.70
C LEU A 366 8.81 2.69 17.51
N LEU A 367 9.78 2.79 16.60
CA LEU A 367 9.90 1.84 15.47
C LEU A 367 9.92 0.38 15.95
N LYS A 368 10.64 0.12 17.05
CA LYS A 368 10.67 -1.18 17.72
C LYS A 368 9.32 -1.54 18.31
N ASN A 369 8.73 -0.65 19.10
CA ASN A 369 7.53 -0.96 19.88
C ASN A 369 6.28 -1.12 19.00
N TYR A 370 6.23 -0.45 17.85
CA TYR A 370 5.23 -0.70 16.80
C TYR A 370 5.41 -2.08 16.15
N GLY A 371 6.64 -2.60 16.07
CA GLY A 371 6.93 -3.91 15.49
C GLY A 371 7.31 -3.88 14.01
N PHE A 372 7.54 -2.70 13.40
CA PHE A 372 7.99 -2.58 12.01
C PHE A 372 9.34 -3.24 11.74
N TYR A 373 10.15 -3.38 12.78
CA TYR A 373 11.48 -3.99 12.72
C TYR A 373 11.65 -4.97 13.88
N SER A 374 12.32 -6.09 13.62
CA SER A 374 12.71 -7.04 14.65
C SER A 374 13.71 -6.45 15.64
N ASN A 375 13.87 -7.08 16.80
CA ASN A 375 14.87 -6.65 17.79
C ASN A 375 16.30 -6.60 17.22
N GLN A 376 16.66 -7.57 16.36
CA GLN A 376 17.99 -7.61 15.74
C GLN A 376 18.18 -6.47 14.73
N GLU A 377 17.16 -6.17 13.93
CA GLU A 377 17.15 -5.05 12.99
C GLU A 377 17.26 -3.71 13.73
N ILE A 378 16.51 -3.53 14.83
CA ILE A 378 16.61 -2.34 15.67
C ILE A 378 18.01 -2.14 16.25
N GLN A 379 18.73 -3.21 16.60
CA GLN A 379 20.13 -3.09 17.06
C GLN A 379 21.05 -2.58 15.94
N LYS A 380 20.90 -3.10 14.72
CA LYS A 380 21.65 -2.63 13.53
C LYS A 380 21.34 -1.18 13.22
N ILE A 381 20.06 -0.82 13.17
CA ILE A 381 19.58 0.56 12.98
C ILE A 381 20.14 1.47 14.06
N THR A 382 20.05 1.09 15.33
CA THR A 382 20.55 1.90 16.45
C THR A 382 22.04 2.19 16.30
N THR A 383 22.83 1.19 15.89
CA THR A 383 24.27 1.33 15.71
C THR A 383 24.60 2.26 14.54
N ALA A 384 23.94 2.07 13.40
CA ALA A 384 24.14 2.88 12.21
C ALA A 384 23.72 4.34 12.43
N VAL A 385 22.55 4.56 13.03
CA VAL A 385 22.04 5.91 13.36
C VAL A 385 22.91 6.59 14.42
N ARG A 386 23.43 5.85 15.40
CA ARG A 386 24.38 6.39 16.38
C ARG A 386 25.63 6.92 15.72
N LYS A 387 26.21 6.18 14.76
CA LYS A 387 27.38 6.63 14.00
C LYS A 387 27.09 7.94 13.25
N VAL A 388 25.94 8.04 12.57
CA VAL A 388 25.53 9.29 11.91
C VAL A 388 25.40 10.44 12.90
N PHE A 389 24.81 10.20 14.07
CA PHE A 389 24.69 11.22 15.09
C PHE A 389 26.07 11.69 15.59
N GLU A 390 26.96 10.75 15.93
CA GLU A 390 28.32 11.03 16.40
C GLU A 390 29.15 11.81 15.36
N ASP A 391 29.02 11.46 14.07
CA ASP A 391 29.73 12.10 12.96
C ASP A 391 29.21 13.51 12.62
N LYS A 392 27.93 13.80 12.91
CA LYS A 392 27.26 15.04 12.47
C LYS A 392 26.89 16.00 13.61
N GLN A 393 27.00 15.55 14.86
CA GLN A 393 26.59 16.38 15.99
C GLN A 393 27.50 17.60 16.17
N VAL A 394 26.89 18.69 16.60
CA VAL A 394 27.58 19.84 17.19
C VAL A 394 26.88 20.14 18.51
N ASN A 395 27.62 20.16 19.61
CA ASN A 395 27.06 20.35 20.96
C ASN A 395 25.92 19.38 21.29
N ASN A 396 26.12 18.08 21.03
CA ASN A 396 25.14 17.02 21.29
C ASN A 396 23.81 17.16 20.53
N LYS A 397 23.83 17.83 19.37
CA LYS A 397 22.66 18.10 18.53
C LYS A 397 23.00 17.97 17.06
N ILE A 398 22.07 17.40 16.28
CA ILE A 398 22.02 17.49 14.83
C ILE A 398 20.81 18.35 14.42
N LYS A 399 20.77 18.87 13.18
CA LYS A 399 19.64 19.66 12.68
C LYS A 399 18.73 18.78 11.81
N TYR A 400 17.43 18.82 12.04
CA TYR A 400 16.44 18.05 11.28
C TYR A 400 16.61 18.22 9.77
N THR A 401 16.51 19.46 9.29
CA THR A 401 16.51 19.80 7.85
C THR A 401 17.79 19.34 7.15
N GLN A 402 18.93 19.31 7.84
CA GLN A 402 20.24 19.05 7.23
C GLN A 402 20.73 17.62 7.41
N HIS A 403 20.39 16.98 8.54
CA HIS A 403 21.04 15.74 8.96
C HIS A 403 20.06 14.58 9.13
N PHE A 404 18.76 14.81 9.31
CA PHE A 404 17.82 13.70 9.52
C PHE A 404 17.64 12.82 8.27
N GLY A 405 17.81 13.36 7.06
CA GLY A 405 17.89 12.54 5.84
C GLY A 405 19.03 11.51 5.87
N LYS A 406 20.17 11.85 6.48
CA LYS A 406 21.28 10.89 6.71
C LYS A 406 20.96 9.85 7.79
N VAL A 407 20.14 10.21 8.77
CA VAL A 407 19.61 9.24 9.75
C VAL A 407 18.71 8.24 9.04
N LEU A 408 17.84 8.69 8.13
CA LEU A 408 16.97 7.82 7.34
C LEU A 408 17.77 6.92 6.38
N GLU A 409 18.83 7.43 5.74
CA GLU A 409 19.78 6.60 4.97
C GLU A 409 20.31 5.44 5.83
N ALA A 410 20.75 5.72 7.06
CA ALA A 410 21.23 4.68 7.97
C ALA A 410 20.15 3.68 8.38
N VAL A 411 18.89 4.12 8.54
CA VAL A 411 17.76 3.23 8.81
C VAL A 411 17.57 2.26 7.63
N PHE A 412 17.36 2.77 6.42
CA PHE A 412 16.97 1.95 5.26
C PHE A 412 18.10 1.12 4.64
N THR A 413 19.37 1.48 4.86
CA THR A 413 20.53 0.73 4.32
C THR A 413 21.14 -0.26 5.32
N SER A 414 20.70 -0.23 6.59
CA SER A 414 21.23 -1.13 7.63
C SER A 414 20.47 -2.44 7.75
N VAL A 415 19.26 -2.50 7.18
CA VAL A 415 18.36 -3.65 7.24
C VAL A 415 17.70 -3.89 5.87
N PRO A 416 17.28 -5.13 5.58
CA PRO A 416 16.59 -5.43 4.34
C PRO A 416 15.25 -4.68 4.21
N VAL A 417 14.95 -4.25 2.98
CA VAL A 417 13.67 -3.68 2.55
C VAL A 417 12.64 -4.81 2.40
N ARG A 418 11.45 -4.61 2.95
CA ARG A 418 10.35 -5.60 2.90
C ARG A 418 9.65 -5.52 1.55
N THR A 419 9.47 -6.65 0.89
CA THR A 419 8.91 -6.76 -0.46
C THR A 419 7.43 -7.12 -0.46
N PHE A 420 6.77 -6.76 -1.54
CA PHE A 420 5.33 -6.93 -1.78
C PHE A 420 4.97 -8.39 -2.02
N GLY A 421 3.83 -8.85 -1.49
CA GLY A 421 3.34 -10.22 -1.64
C GLY A 421 4.33 -11.24 -1.09
N GLU A 422 5.15 -10.85 -0.11
CA GLU A 422 5.99 -11.79 0.63
C GLU A 422 5.12 -12.82 1.29
N GLN A 423 5.22 -14.08 0.88
CA GLN A 423 4.68 -15.13 1.70
C GLN A 423 5.57 -15.21 2.96
N GLY A 424 5.12 -14.67 4.09
CA GLY A 424 5.91 -14.62 5.33
C GLY A 424 6.43 -16.02 5.67
N ASN A 425 7.75 -16.27 5.58
CA ASN A 425 8.34 -17.61 5.69
C ASN A 425 7.63 -18.72 4.87
N ALA A 426 6.91 -18.36 3.81
CA ALA A 426 6.28 -19.27 2.87
C ALA A 426 6.89 -19.07 1.48
N GLY A 427 8.22 -18.90 1.41
CA GLY A 427 8.94 -19.41 0.25
C GLY A 427 8.69 -20.92 0.20
N ASN A 428 7.77 -21.32 -0.68
CA ASN A 428 6.86 -22.47 -0.54
C ASN A 428 5.79 -22.20 0.53
N VAL A 429 4.55 -21.93 0.10
CA VAL A 429 3.41 -22.55 0.79
C VAL A 429 3.79 -24.02 0.85
N ASP A 430 4.27 -24.46 2.00
CA ASP A 430 4.35 -25.87 2.30
C ASP A 430 2.91 -26.34 2.19
N ALA A 431 2.48 -26.79 1.00
CA ALA A 431 1.09 -27.15 0.71
C ALA A 431 0.58 -28.17 1.74
N SER A 432 1.51 -28.88 2.36
CA SER A 432 1.36 -29.74 3.52
C SER A 432 0.80 -29.04 4.80
N LYS A 433 0.67 -27.71 4.82
CA LYS A 433 0.16 -26.87 5.91
C LYS A 433 -1.07 -26.04 5.54
N PHE A 434 -1.61 -26.22 4.34
CA PHE A 434 -2.75 -25.44 3.85
C PHE A 434 -3.76 -26.33 3.14
N ILE A 435 -5.04 -26.04 3.32
CA ILE A 435 -6.14 -26.67 2.59
C ILE A 435 -6.65 -25.65 1.58
N PRO A 436 -6.63 -25.96 0.26
CA PRO A 436 -7.29 -25.13 -0.74
C PRO A 436 -8.80 -25.11 -0.50
N VAL A 437 -9.38 -23.92 -0.53
CA VAL A 437 -10.82 -23.69 -0.49
C VAL A 437 -11.24 -23.17 -1.84
N TYR A 438 -11.96 -23.97 -2.60
CA TYR A 438 -12.50 -23.62 -3.90
C TYR A 438 -13.93 -23.09 -3.76
N VAL A 439 -14.17 -21.91 -4.31
CA VAL A 439 -15.53 -21.36 -4.44
C VAL A 439 -16.09 -21.89 -5.75
N ASP A 440 -17.14 -22.70 -5.68
CA ASP A 440 -17.72 -23.30 -6.86
C ASP A 440 -18.21 -22.22 -7.84
N LYS A 441 -18.04 -22.49 -9.13
CA LYS A 441 -18.50 -21.58 -10.17
C LYS A 441 -19.98 -21.25 -9.98
N SER A 442 -20.86 -22.17 -9.57
CA SER A 442 -22.29 -21.87 -9.38
C SER A 442 -22.63 -20.84 -8.28
N VAL A 443 -21.66 -20.38 -7.49
CA VAL A 443 -21.83 -19.33 -6.49
C VAL A 443 -21.92 -17.98 -7.19
N ALA A 444 -22.98 -17.20 -6.90
CA ALA A 444 -23.07 -15.84 -7.43
C ALA A 444 -21.98 -14.94 -6.82
N SER A 445 -21.45 -14.00 -7.60
CA SER A 445 -20.68 -12.85 -7.09
C SER A 445 -21.41 -12.11 -5.97
N ASP A 446 -20.63 -11.48 -5.09
CA ASP A 446 -21.12 -10.60 -4.01
C ASP A 446 -22.21 -11.23 -3.13
N SER A 447 -22.27 -12.56 -3.16
CA SER A 447 -23.31 -13.31 -2.47
C SER A 447 -22.71 -14.19 -1.39
N MET A 448 -21.40 -14.47 -1.45
CA MET A 448 -20.67 -15.20 -0.43
C MET A 448 -19.67 -14.28 0.27
N TYR A 449 -19.90 -13.93 1.54
CA TYR A 449 -18.97 -13.16 2.36
C TYR A 449 -18.14 -14.10 3.23
N MET A 450 -16.82 -13.94 3.23
CA MET A 450 -15.90 -14.81 3.94
C MET A 450 -14.95 -14.02 4.83
N VAL A 451 -14.88 -14.43 6.10
CA VAL A 451 -13.93 -13.95 7.10
C VAL A 451 -13.27 -15.14 7.74
N ALA A 452 -11.98 -15.33 7.49
CA ALA A 452 -11.18 -16.37 8.13
C ALA A 452 -10.08 -15.76 8.99
N ARG A 453 -9.73 -16.43 10.08
CA ARG A 453 -8.65 -16.02 10.98
C ARG A 453 -7.73 -17.20 11.30
N LYS A 454 -6.47 -16.92 11.57
CA LYS A 454 -5.56 -17.86 12.23
C LYS A 454 -5.87 -18.00 13.71
N SER A 455 -5.30 -19.04 14.31
CA SER A 455 -5.37 -19.30 15.76
C SER A 455 -4.79 -18.17 16.63
N ASP A 456 -3.87 -17.38 16.08
CA ASP A 456 -3.27 -16.20 16.72
C ASP A 456 -4.12 -14.91 16.58
N GLY A 457 -5.26 -14.99 15.90
CA GLY A 457 -6.18 -13.87 15.69
C GLY A 457 -5.95 -13.07 14.40
N ALA A 458 -4.90 -13.37 13.62
CA ALA A 458 -4.66 -12.68 12.35
C ALA A 458 -5.78 -12.96 11.34
N ILE A 459 -6.30 -11.92 10.69
CA ILE A 459 -7.29 -12.05 9.63
C ILE A 459 -6.60 -12.54 8.36
N LEU A 460 -7.04 -13.69 7.86
CA LEU A 460 -6.53 -14.33 6.64
C LEU A 460 -7.28 -13.87 5.39
N MET A 461 -8.55 -13.55 5.56
CA MET A 461 -9.48 -13.18 4.50
C MET A 461 -10.61 -12.39 5.16
N ASN A 462 -11.05 -11.32 4.51
CA ASN A 462 -12.18 -10.50 4.93
C ASN A 462 -12.77 -9.79 3.72
N GLY A 463 -13.70 -10.46 3.04
CA GLY A 463 -14.28 -9.93 1.81
C GLY A 463 -15.24 -10.90 1.13
N TRP A 464 -15.78 -10.46 0.01
CA TRP A 464 -16.61 -11.31 -0.85
C TRP A 464 -15.77 -12.34 -1.58
N ALA A 465 -16.24 -13.58 -1.60
CA ALA A 465 -15.62 -14.69 -2.28
C ALA A 465 -15.70 -14.49 -3.79
N THR A 466 -14.62 -14.81 -4.50
CA THR A 466 -14.61 -14.83 -5.97
C THR A 466 -15.02 -16.23 -6.45
N PRO A 467 -16.13 -16.40 -7.19
CA PRO A 467 -16.51 -17.71 -7.74
C PRO A 467 -15.45 -18.26 -8.70
N ASN A 468 -15.38 -19.58 -8.84
CA ASN A 468 -14.38 -20.26 -9.68
C ASN A 468 -12.93 -19.86 -9.32
N SER A 469 -12.62 -19.77 -8.03
CA SER A 469 -11.28 -19.42 -7.53
C SER A 469 -10.92 -20.21 -6.27
N HIS A 470 -9.62 -20.28 -5.97
CA HIS A 470 -9.11 -20.88 -4.75
C HIS A 470 -8.61 -19.83 -3.75
N THR A 471 -8.88 -20.09 -2.48
CA THR A 471 -8.25 -19.43 -1.33
C THR A 471 -7.49 -20.48 -0.52
N MET A 472 -6.24 -20.20 -0.15
CA MET A 472 -5.43 -21.14 0.64
C MET A 472 -5.58 -20.86 2.13
N LEU A 473 -6.17 -21.78 2.89
CA LEU A 473 -6.33 -21.64 4.34
C LEU A 473 -5.34 -22.53 5.11
N PRO A 474 -4.59 -22.00 6.09
CA PRO A 474 -3.68 -22.80 6.92
C PRO A 474 -4.45 -23.76 7.83
N LEU A 475 -3.82 -24.87 8.24
CA LEU A 475 -4.44 -25.90 9.10
C LEU A 475 -4.88 -25.40 10.49
N ASP A 476 -4.39 -24.23 10.93
CA ASP A 476 -4.80 -23.58 12.18
C ASP A 476 -5.82 -22.44 11.96
N ALA A 477 -6.34 -22.30 10.75
CA ALA A 477 -7.40 -21.35 10.44
C ALA A 477 -8.74 -21.75 11.05
N SER A 478 -9.58 -20.75 11.26
CA SER A 478 -11.00 -20.88 11.54
C SER A 478 -11.77 -19.86 10.72
N MET A 479 -12.94 -20.28 10.23
CA MET A 479 -13.89 -19.37 9.61
C MET A 479 -14.67 -18.66 10.71
N VAL A 480 -14.56 -17.34 10.76
CA VAL A 480 -15.29 -16.47 11.69
C VAL A 480 -16.64 -16.10 11.11
N THR A 481 -16.70 -15.91 9.79
CA THR A 481 -17.95 -15.64 9.09
C THR A 481 -17.87 -16.27 7.71
N LEU A 482 -18.84 -17.10 7.38
CA LEU A 482 -19.12 -17.50 6.02
C LEU A 482 -20.61 -17.34 5.82
N SER A 483 -21.02 -16.33 5.04
CA SER A 483 -22.42 -16.11 4.74
C SER A 483 -22.66 -16.23 3.24
N TYR A 484 -23.72 -16.94 2.84
CA TYR A 484 -24.20 -16.96 1.46
C TYR A 484 -25.62 -16.39 1.39
N ARG A 485 -25.80 -15.20 0.80
CA ARG A 485 -27.10 -14.49 0.70
C ARG A 485 -27.83 -14.38 2.04
N GLY A 486 -27.09 -14.14 3.12
CA GLY A 486 -27.63 -14.05 4.49
C GLY A 486 -27.80 -15.39 5.20
N LEU A 487 -27.59 -16.53 4.52
CA LEU A 487 -27.49 -17.84 5.17
C LEU A 487 -26.13 -17.98 5.84
N ASP A 488 -26.09 -18.28 7.13
CA ASP A 488 -24.83 -18.51 7.86
C ASP A 488 -24.34 -19.96 7.65
N CYS A 489 -23.21 -20.08 6.98
CA CYS A 489 -22.53 -21.33 6.66
C CYS A 489 -21.26 -21.56 7.48
N THR A 490 -20.96 -20.69 8.45
CA THR A 490 -19.72 -20.68 9.24
C THR A 490 -19.49 -22.01 9.96
N SER A 491 -20.49 -22.49 10.70
CA SER A 491 -20.37 -23.75 11.46
C SER A 491 -20.19 -24.96 10.56
N LYS A 492 -20.89 -24.99 9.41
CA LYS A 492 -20.78 -26.09 8.46
C LYS A 492 -19.40 -26.11 7.81
N PHE A 493 -18.86 -24.95 7.43
CA PHE A 493 -17.49 -24.84 6.95
C PHE A 493 -16.50 -25.36 7.97
N ASN A 494 -16.55 -24.86 9.21
CA ASN A 494 -15.59 -25.24 10.25
C ASN A 494 -15.62 -26.75 10.56
N ASN A 495 -16.79 -27.38 10.51
CA ASN A 495 -16.90 -28.83 10.67
C ASN A 495 -16.21 -29.58 9.53
N VAL A 496 -16.47 -29.21 8.28
CA VAL A 496 -15.82 -29.83 7.11
C VAL A 496 -14.33 -29.55 7.11
N PHE A 497 -13.91 -28.33 7.48
CA PHE A 497 -12.51 -27.95 7.59
C PHE A 497 -11.76 -28.78 8.64
N ALA A 498 -12.39 -29.06 9.78
CA ALA A 498 -11.85 -29.93 10.81
C ALA A 498 -11.75 -31.40 10.34
N GLU A 499 -12.80 -31.92 9.68
CA GLU A 499 -12.80 -33.28 9.13
C GLU A 499 -11.74 -33.45 8.02
N THR A 500 -11.65 -32.50 7.10
CA THR A 500 -10.63 -32.49 6.03
C THR A 500 -9.24 -32.37 6.61
N LYS A 501 -9.03 -31.54 7.65
CA LYS A 501 -7.75 -31.45 8.36
C LYS A 501 -7.31 -32.79 8.95
N ASP A 502 -8.23 -33.55 9.53
CA ASP A 502 -7.92 -34.87 10.11
C ASP A 502 -7.55 -35.92 9.04
N ASN A 503 -8.09 -35.75 7.82
CA ASN A 503 -7.83 -36.62 6.66
C ASN A 503 -6.68 -36.13 5.77
N PHE A 504 -6.19 -34.91 5.99
CA PHE A 504 -5.21 -34.26 5.14
C PHE A 504 -3.83 -34.92 5.29
N THR A 505 -3.31 -35.49 4.20
CA THR A 505 -1.94 -36.01 4.17
C THR A 505 -0.98 -34.92 3.67
N PRO A 506 0.01 -34.51 4.48
CA PRO A 506 1.01 -33.52 4.09
C PRO A 506 1.72 -33.90 2.77
N ARG A 507 1.52 -33.13 1.70
CA ARG A 507 2.19 -33.30 0.39
C ARG A 507 2.56 -31.95 -0.22
N ASN A 508 3.52 -31.95 -1.15
CA ASN A 508 3.99 -30.72 -1.83
C ASN A 508 2.97 -30.17 -2.86
N GLU A 509 2.02 -31.00 -3.31
CA GLU A 509 0.93 -30.61 -4.21
C GLU A 509 -0.41 -30.99 -3.56
N PRO A 510 -1.44 -30.12 -3.64
CA PRO A 510 -2.75 -30.41 -3.07
C PRO A 510 -3.44 -31.52 -3.86
N THR A 511 -3.86 -32.57 -3.17
CA THR A 511 -4.67 -33.65 -3.77
C THR A 511 -6.16 -33.51 -3.46
N ILE A 512 -6.49 -32.72 -2.44
CA ILE A 512 -7.86 -32.45 -1.99
C ILE A 512 -8.06 -30.95 -1.79
N GLN A 513 -9.32 -30.51 -1.88
CA GLN A 513 -9.77 -29.16 -1.60
C GLN A 513 -11.11 -29.21 -0.86
N ILE A 514 -11.49 -28.11 -0.22
CA ILE A 514 -12.86 -27.89 0.26
C ILE A 514 -13.60 -27.08 -0.79
N THR A 515 -14.70 -27.61 -1.29
CA THR A 515 -15.54 -26.93 -2.28
C THR A 515 -16.73 -26.27 -1.60
N LEU A 516 -16.94 -24.99 -1.89
CA LEU A 516 -18.08 -24.20 -1.45
C LEU A 516 -19.09 -24.05 -2.58
N ALA A 517 -20.20 -24.78 -2.52
CA ALA A 517 -21.26 -24.75 -3.53
C ALA A 517 -22.66 -24.54 -2.92
N PRO A 518 -22.84 -23.56 -2.01
CA PRO A 518 -24.11 -23.37 -1.31
C PRO A 518 -25.26 -23.06 -2.27
N THR A 519 -26.45 -23.46 -1.86
CA THR A 519 -27.71 -23.07 -2.50
C THR A 519 -28.44 -22.08 -1.60
N ASN A 520 -29.51 -21.45 -2.10
CA ASN A 520 -30.30 -20.48 -1.34
C ASN A 520 -30.86 -21.02 0.00
N SER A 521 -30.88 -22.34 0.20
CA SER A 521 -31.42 -22.97 1.40
C SER A 521 -30.44 -23.95 2.08
N ASN A 522 -29.22 -24.12 1.57
CA ASN A 522 -28.28 -25.09 2.14
C ASN A 522 -26.82 -24.70 1.95
N CYS A 523 -26.03 -24.87 3.01
CA CYS A 523 -24.58 -24.68 3.02
C CYS A 523 -23.87 -25.94 2.53
N ASN A 524 -23.97 -26.22 1.23
CA ASN A 524 -23.25 -27.31 0.59
C ASN A 524 -21.74 -27.00 0.59
N ILE A 525 -21.05 -27.57 1.57
CA ILE A 525 -19.62 -27.47 1.76
C ILE A 525 -19.11 -28.90 1.96
N TYR A 526 -18.14 -29.31 1.18
CA TYR A 526 -17.67 -30.70 1.15
C TYR A 526 -16.25 -30.78 0.60
N GLU A 527 -15.54 -31.83 0.99
CA GLU A 527 -14.23 -32.16 0.44
C GLU A 527 -14.37 -32.73 -0.97
N THR A 528 -13.47 -32.34 -1.87
CA THR A 528 -13.35 -32.90 -3.22
C THR A 528 -11.89 -33.14 -3.56
N GLU A 529 -11.63 -33.90 -4.63
CA GLU A 529 -10.32 -33.88 -5.27
C GLU A 529 -9.97 -32.45 -5.70
N TYR A 530 -8.69 -32.11 -5.60
CA TYR A 530 -8.20 -30.83 -6.07
C TYR A 530 -8.38 -30.74 -7.59
N LYS A 531 -9.01 -29.65 -8.06
CA LYS A 531 -9.17 -29.35 -9.48
C LYS A 531 -8.90 -27.87 -9.69
N GLU A 532 -8.05 -27.56 -10.67
CA GLU A 532 -7.83 -26.18 -11.11
C GLU A 532 -9.14 -25.54 -11.59
N PRO A 533 -9.32 -24.21 -11.38
CA PRO A 533 -10.50 -23.51 -11.86
C PRO A 533 -10.70 -23.68 -13.36
N GLU A 534 -11.96 -23.72 -13.80
CA GLU A 534 -12.24 -23.85 -15.22
C GLU A 534 -11.84 -22.57 -15.96
N ALA A 535 -11.01 -22.72 -16.99
CA ALA A 535 -10.64 -21.61 -17.85
C ALA A 535 -11.87 -21.07 -18.58
N ALA A 536 -12.00 -19.75 -18.62
CA ALA A 536 -13.10 -19.08 -19.31
C ALA A 536 -13.09 -19.39 -20.81
N ILE A 537 -14.27 -19.56 -21.40
CA ILE A 537 -14.42 -19.65 -22.86
C ILE A 537 -14.18 -18.25 -23.44
N LYS A 538 -13.12 -18.11 -24.21
CA LYS A 538 -12.72 -16.84 -24.82
C LYS A 538 -13.86 -16.26 -25.67
N GLY A 539 -14.24 -15.00 -25.39
CA GLY A 539 -15.26 -14.26 -26.15
C GLY A 539 -16.70 -14.50 -25.73
N VAL A 540 -16.95 -15.31 -24.70
CA VAL A 540 -18.29 -15.54 -24.14
C VAL A 540 -18.34 -14.98 -22.72
N TRP A 541 -19.45 -14.33 -22.38
CA TRP A 541 -19.65 -13.76 -21.05
C TRP A 541 -19.89 -14.90 -20.06
N ASN A 542 -19.26 -14.77 -18.90
CA ASN A 542 -19.20 -15.73 -17.83
C ASN A 542 -19.08 -14.94 -16.53
N GLU A 543 -20.11 -15.02 -15.70
CA GLU A 543 -20.16 -14.46 -14.34
C GLU A 543 -19.06 -14.99 -13.40
N PHE A 544 -18.22 -15.93 -13.83
CA PHE A 544 -17.12 -16.46 -13.02
C PHE A 544 -15.76 -16.05 -13.55
N THR A 545 -15.74 -15.12 -14.51
CA THR A 545 -14.54 -14.60 -15.16
C THR A 545 -14.44 -13.12 -14.88
N ALA A 546 -13.31 -12.67 -14.32
CA ALA A 546 -13.00 -11.25 -14.32
C ALA A 546 -12.67 -10.83 -15.76
N TYR A 547 -13.17 -9.68 -16.18
CA TYR A 547 -12.85 -9.07 -17.47
C TYR A 547 -11.96 -7.86 -17.22
N PRO A 548 -10.64 -8.09 -17.05
CA PRO A 548 -9.72 -7.06 -16.58
C PRO A 548 -9.51 -5.94 -17.61
N THR A 549 -9.64 -6.29 -18.90
CA THR A 549 -9.37 -5.41 -20.02
C THR A 549 -10.65 -4.71 -20.46
N ALA A 550 -10.73 -3.39 -20.32
CA ALA A 550 -11.88 -2.65 -20.82
C ALA A 550 -11.96 -2.66 -22.35
N GLY A 551 -13.17 -2.75 -22.89
CA GLY A 551 -13.40 -2.94 -24.32
C GLY A 551 -13.51 -4.41 -24.75
N THR A 552 -13.27 -5.37 -23.85
CA THR A 552 -13.54 -6.79 -24.06
C THR A 552 -15.00 -6.97 -24.41
N VAL A 553 -15.24 -7.49 -25.62
CA VAL A 553 -16.56 -7.85 -26.08
C VAL A 553 -16.79 -9.31 -25.75
N VAL A 554 -17.92 -9.58 -25.14
CA VAL A 554 -18.38 -10.91 -24.80
C VAL A 554 -19.80 -11.08 -25.30
N ALA A 555 -20.07 -12.23 -25.90
CA ALA A 555 -21.45 -12.63 -26.18
C ALA A 555 -22.06 -13.19 -24.89
N ASP A 556 -23.20 -12.65 -24.47
CA ASP A 556 -23.98 -13.24 -23.40
C ASP A 556 -24.67 -14.50 -23.94
N PRO A 557 -24.36 -15.69 -23.40
CA PRO A 557 -24.89 -16.95 -23.90
C PRO A 557 -26.40 -17.09 -23.67
N PHE A 558 -27.03 -16.24 -22.85
CA PHE A 558 -28.45 -16.32 -22.53
C PHE A 558 -29.34 -15.50 -23.47
N ASN A 559 -28.83 -14.38 -24.01
CA ASN A 559 -29.60 -13.51 -24.90
C ASN A 559 -28.95 -13.31 -26.27
N ASN A 560 -27.76 -13.87 -26.52
CA ASN A 560 -26.97 -13.72 -27.75
C ASN A 560 -26.63 -12.27 -28.10
N LEU A 561 -26.72 -11.35 -27.14
CA LEU A 561 -26.30 -9.96 -27.30
C LEU A 561 -24.83 -9.82 -26.92
N GLU A 562 -24.17 -8.88 -27.57
CA GLU A 562 -22.77 -8.60 -27.31
C GLU A 562 -22.65 -7.43 -26.35
N TYR A 563 -21.86 -7.63 -25.30
CA TYR A 563 -21.58 -6.64 -24.29
C TYR A 563 -20.11 -6.32 -24.28
N ARG A 564 -19.79 -5.03 -24.28
CA ARG A 564 -18.45 -4.50 -24.16
C ARG A 564 -18.26 -4.00 -22.74
N ASN A 565 -17.28 -4.49 -22.00
CA ASN A 565 -17.03 -3.92 -20.68
C ASN A 565 -16.47 -2.49 -20.80
N LYS A 566 -16.90 -1.63 -19.88
CA LYS A 566 -16.50 -0.22 -19.78
C LYS A 566 -15.30 -0.01 -18.86
N TRP A 567 -14.90 -1.00 -18.05
CA TRP A 567 -13.72 -1.01 -17.16
C TRP A 567 -13.42 -2.44 -16.71
N TRP A 568 -12.47 -2.65 -15.78
CA TRP A 568 -12.24 -3.94 -15.12
C TRP A 568 -13.53 -4.44 -14.45
N ILE A 569 -14.05 -5.57 -14.92
CA ILE A 569 -15.25 -6.20 -14.34
C ILE A 569 -14.79 -7.37 -13.48
N ASN A 570 -15.10 -7.33 -12.19
CA ASN A 570 -14.79 -8.45 -11.31
C ASN A 570 -15.62 -9.67 -11.68
N ALA A 571 -15.17 -10.86 -11.29
CA ALA A 571 -15.95 -12.08 -11.49
C ALA A 571 -17.33 -11.93 -10.82
N GLY A 572 -18.35 -11.96 -11.68
CA GLY A 572 -19.78 -12.03 -11.39
C GLY A 572 -20.48 -10.70 -11.24
N GLU A 573 -19.83 -9.58 -11.53
CA GLU A 573 -20.58 -8.40 -11.93
C GLU A 573 -21.42 -8.73 -13.19
N ALA A 574 -22.73 -8.95 -12.98
CA ALA A 574 -23.63 -9.51 -13.98
C ALA A 574 -23.88 -8.53 -15.14
N ALA A 575 -23.87 -9.04 -16.37
CA ALA A 575 -24.76 -8.51 -17.40
C ALA A 575 -26.07 -9.33 -17.32
N PRO A 576 -27.30 -8.77 -17.42
CA PRO A 576 -27.73 -7.37 -17.54
C PRO A 576 -28.93 -7.01 -16.62
N HIS A 577 -28.76 -6.13 -15.62
CA HIS A 577 -29.88 -5.35 -15.04
C HIS A 577 -29.45 -4.01 -14.42
N ASP A 578 -28.18 -3.85 -14.03
CA ASP A 578 -27.63 -2.60 -13.52
C ASP A 578 -26.51 -2.07 -14.43
N HIS A 579 -26.68 -0.85 -14.94
CA HIS A 579 -25.88 -0.21 -15.99
C HIS A 579 -24.42 0.16 -15.61
N ILE A 580 -23.86 -0.48 -14.61
CA ILE A 580 -22.56 -0.13 -14.02
C ILE A 580 -21.52 -1.14 -14.53
N GLY A 581 -20.95 -0.89 -15.71
CA GLY A 581 -19.76 -1.60 -16.19
C GLY A 581 -19.84 -2.28 -17.54
N TRP A 582 -21.03 -2.50 -18.10
CA TRP A 582 -21.21 -3.09 -19.44
C TRP A 582 -21.90 -2.12 -20.42
N GLU A 583 -21.49 -2.14 -21.68
CA GLU A 583 -22.09 -1.41 -22.81
C GLU A 583 -22.66 -2.41 -23.81
N LEU A 584 -23.94 -2.29 -24.15
CA LEU A 584 -24.53 -3.11 -25.21
C LEU A 584 -23.90 -2.69 -26.55
N VAL A 585 -23.37 -3.66 -27.28
CA VAL A 585 -22.75 -3.44 -28.59
C VAL A 585 -23.77 -3.65 -29.70
N ASN A 586 -24.61 -4.70 -29.57
CA ASN A 586 -25.57 -5.13 -30.58
C ASN A 586 -26.87 -5.60 -29.92
#